data_AF-A0A2V7DHM7-F1
#
_entry.id   AF-A0A2V7DHM7-F1
#
_cell.length_a   1.000
_cell.length_b   1.000
_cell.length_c   1.000
_cell.angle_alpha   90.00
_cell.angle_beta   90.00
_cell.angle_gamma   90.00
#
_symmetry.space_group_name_H-M   'P 1'
#
loop_
_entity.id
_entity.type
_entity.pdbx_description
1 polymer ?
#
loop_
_entity_poly.entity_id
_entity_poly.type
_entity_poly.pdbx_seq_one_letter_code
_entity_poly.pdbx_strand_id
1 'polypeptide(L)' 'MSLVCSSDFAMAEGFGSNIELARTQTIMQGASYCDFRYRRIKPRDGSDAA' A
#
# COMPACT_ATOMS: atom_id res chain seq x y z
N MET A 1 -11.56 3.54 -15.00
CA MET A 1 -10.61 2.82 -14.14
C MET A 1 -9.50 3.79 -13.71
N SER A 2 -9.79 4.75 -12.82
CA SER A 2 -8.80 5.79 -12.46
C SER A 2 -9.00 6.35 -11.05
N LEU A 3 -10.23 6.36 -10.54
CA LEU A 3 -10.55 6.89 -9.20
C LEU A 3 -9.84 6.14 -8.07
N VAL A 4 -9.81 4.80 -8.15
CA VAL A 4 -9.09 3.96 -7.18
C VAL A 4 -7.62 4.37 -7.18
N CYS A 5 -6.94 4.21 -8.32
CA CYS A 5 -5.51 4.47 -8.52
C CYS A 5 -4.99 5.80 -7.93
N SER A 6 -5.77 6.88 -8.04
CA SER A 6 -5.43 8.22 -7.56
C SER A 6 -5.71 8.43 -6.08
N SER A 7 -6.70 7.74 -5.51
CA SER A 7 -7.14 7.92 -4.13
C SER A 7 -6.53 6.93 -3.15
N ASP A 8 -5.92 5.84 -3.63
CA ASP A 8 -5.43 4.76 -2.76
C ASP A 8 -4.34 5.19 -1.78
N PHE A 9 -3.43 6.09 -2.19
CA PHE A 9 -2.38 6.58 -1.28
C PHE A 9 -2.96 7.44 -0.15
N ALA A 10 -3.89 8.34 -0.48
CA ALA A 10 -4.59 9.14 0.53
C ALA A 10 -5.44 8.27 1.47
N MET A 11 -6.07 7.21 0.95
CA MET A 11 -6.78 6.22 1.78
C MET A 11 -5.82 5.43 2.67
N ALA A 12 -4.65 5.03 2.17
CA ALA A 12 -3.63 4.33 2.94
C ALA A 12 -3.12 5.18 4.12
N GLU A 13 -2.85 6.46 3.87
CA GLU A 13 -2.48 7.44 4.91
C GLU A 13 -3.59 7.57 5.98
N GLY A 14 -4.86 7.52 5.57
CA GLY A 14 -6.01 7.58 6.48
C GLY A 14 -6.16 6.37 7.42
N PHE A 15 -5.59 5.21 7.09
CA PHE A 15 -5.62 4.03 7.97
C PHE A 15 -4.61 4.08 9.13
N GLY A 16 -3.74 5.09 9.15
CA GLY A 16 -2.72 5.28 10.18
C GLY A 16 -1.40 4.56 9.89
N SER A 17 -0.38 4.85 10.70
CA SER A 17 1.03 4.44 10.48
C SER A 17 1.29 2.93 10.51
N ASN A 18 0.27 2.11 10.76
CA ASN A 18 0.37 0.66 10.85
C ASN A 18 -0.02 -0.05 9.56
N ILE A 19 -0.41 0.70 8.52
CA ILE A 19 -0.79 0.20 7.21
C ILE A 19 0.13 0.80 6.16
N GLU A 20 0.66 -0.06 5.30
CA GLU A 20 1.44 0.34 4.14
C GLU A 20 0.78 -0.17 2.87
N LEU A 21 0.71 0.69 1.86
CA LEU A 21 0.26 0.34 0.51
C LEU A 21 1.48 0.25 -0.41
N ALA A 22 1.66 -0.91 -1.04
CA ALA A 22 2.61 -1.11 -2.12
C ALA A 22 1.88 -1.34 -3.45
N ARG A 23 2.43 -0.76 -4.51
CA ARG A 23 1.97 -0.90 -5.89
C ARG A 23 3.20 -1.08 -6.78
N THR A 24 3.23 -2.18 -7.51
CA THR A 24 4.38 -2.61 -8.31
C THR A 24 4.11 -2.50 -9.82
N GLN A 25 2.84 -2.48 -10.23
CA GLN A 25 2.43 -2.32 -11.62
C GLN A 25 1.21 -1.40 -11.75
N THR A 26 1.18 -0.62 -12.84
CA THR A 26 0.04 0.23 -13.18
C THR A 26 -0.27 0.22 -14.66
N ILE A 27 -1.53 0.43 -14.99
CA ILE A 27 -1.97 0.67 -16.38
C ILE A 27 -1.27 1.89 -16.99
N MET A 28 -0.98 2.93 -16.18
CA MET A 28 -0.22 4.11 -16.62
C MET A 28 1.22 3.78 -17.03
N GLN A 29 1.78 2.69 -16.50
CA GLN A 29 3.09 2.14 -16.88
C GLN A 29 2.97 1.08 -17.99
N GLY A 30 1.78 0.82 -18.53
CA GLY A 30 1.54 -0.17 -19.59
C GLY A 30 1.24 -1.59 -19.09
N ALA A 31 0.99 -1.80 -17.80
CA ALA A 31 0.57 -3.10 -17.28
C ALA A 31 -0.88 -3.42 -17.66
N SER A 32 -1.21 -4.72 -17.72
CA SER A 32 -2.59 -5.17 -18.04
C SER A 32 -3.59 -4.88 -16.93
N TYR A 33 -3.12 -4.65 -15.70
CA TYR A 33 -3.91 -4.24 -14.54
C TYR A 33 -3.03 -3.50 -13.53
N CYS A 34 -3.66 -2.76 -12.61
CA CYS A 34 -2.97 -2.19 -11.46
C CYS A 34 -3.01 -3.17 -10.29
N ASP A 35 -1.93 -3.27 -9.51
CA ASP A 35 -1.93 -4.00 -8.25
C ASP A 35 -1.94 -3.06 -7.03
N PHE A 36 -2.61 -3.51 -5.97
CA PHE A 36 -2.71 -2.79 -4.71
C PHE A 36 -2.50 -3.79 -3.58
N ARG A 37 -1.38 -3.66 -2.87
CA ARG A 37 -1.00 -4.57 -1.78
C ARG A 37 -0.94 -3.80 -0.48
N TYR A 38 -1.95 -4.00 0.37
CA TYR A 38 -1.96 -3.46 1.72
C TYR A 38 -1.33 -4.46 2.69
N ARG A 39 -0.40 -3.98 3.52
CA ARG A 39 0.22 -4.78 4.58
C ARG A 39 0.13 -4.07 5.92
N ARG A 40 -0.15 -4.82 6.98
CA ARG A 40 -0.02 -4.34 8.35
C ARG A 40 1.44 -4.37 8.76
N ILE A 41 2.02 -3.23 9.04
CA ILE A 41 3.30 -3.14 9.73
C ILE A 41 3.02 -3.14 11.23
N LYS A 42 3.47 -4.21 11.91
CA LYS A 42 3.58 -4.15 13.36
C LYS A 42 4.63 -3.06 13.68
N PRO A 43 4.35 -2.15 14.62
CA PRO A 43 5.42 -1.37 15.23
C PRO A 43 6.50 -2.36 15.68
N ARG A 44 7.77 -2.08 15.37
CA ARG A 44 8.90 -2.85 15.92
C ARG A 44 8.97 -2.54 17.41
N ASP A 45 8.11 -3.16 18.21
CA ASP A 45 8.35 -3.33 19.63
C ASP A 45 9.53 -4.30 19.74
N GLY A 46 10.70 -3.78 20.11
CA GLY A 46 11.99 -4.48 20.11
C GLY A 46 12.03 -5.75 20.96
N SER A 47 11.39 -6.82 20.49
CA SER A 47 11.31 -8.12 21.15
C SER A 47 11.52 -9.32 20.21
N ASP A 48 11.77 -9.09 18.92
CA ASP A 48 12.18 -10.14 17.97
C ASP A 48 13.70 -10.16 17.77
N ALA A 49 14.45 -10.28 18.88
CA ALA A 49 15.84 -10.73 18.88
C ALA A 49 15.88 -12.08 19.62
N ALA A 50 15.71 -13.16 18.86
CA ALA A 50 16.03 -14.52 19.27
C ALA A 50 17.03 -15.09 18.27
#